data_AF-W9ZHD0-F1
#
_entry.id   AF-W9ZHD0-F1
#
_cell.length_a   1.000
_cell.length_b   1.000
_cell.length_c   1.000
_cell.angle_alpha   90.00
_cell.angle_beta   90.00
_cell.angle_gamma   90.00
#
_symmetry.space_group_name_H-M   'P 1'
#
loop_
_entity.id
_entity.type
_entity.pdbx_description
1 polymer ?
#
loop_
_entity_poly.entity_id
_entity_poly.type
_entity_poly.pdbx_seq_one_letter_code
_entity_poly.pdbx_strand_id
1 'polypeptide(L)'
;MKNKNKVEAGPRLKFHLFAERGYDIVERTTKDLNVLNTKVHDHPEVSVSDLIQWHIPIEPNRNSTDLKVFSRMSLGFSKTTPTIVLEQNEFLYVIDPPGGIEMYDGCSLMSYALARDIWAKHGGEGPVPSAVQGRIGGAKGLWLVDYSGAFPNVSGRQYWIQISQDQLKIKPHPRDRPDADECQRTFEVLKFTGECKQAHLNLQLITILEDRGVPRKALRALLEADTQTYSESLKAAMRDSKALRLWMQDYGLASRSEARRLLGSFPIEHREQAKLLLEHGFDPQDCARLKDLAYAFLSDYMTNYVEKLWISVPCSTVVFCAPDPLNVLEEGEVCINFSSPITDPRKDYPETMLDGLHVLVARNPAYLASDMQLRKAVYKHELRHYKNGILFPVKGTKPLASLLSGGDYDGDTVTVIWDPTIVGDFTNTMPPDLPSESQCGMMQESRPLSSIFDGIRSPEEAMRVFLRGCISFNARPSLMGVCSSEHEKLVYSLSQRRDGGKLSDEGAIMLAALAGYLVDSNKQGWKLTREAFYSLRRNASGRNRLPEPGFKNDTAPRKISGTFANIIDYLKFEVAERCKSGPWQTLENSVSTLAFTKVS
;
A
#
# COMPACT_ATOMS: atom_id res chain seq x y z
N MET A 1 16.21 -26.05 12.60
CA MET A 1 16.38 -26.53 11.21
C MET A 1 15.25 -25.95 10.35
N LYS A 2 15.50 -24.87 9.61
CA LYS A 2 14.51 -24.32 8.66
C LYS A 2 14.39 -25.29 7.48
N ASN A 3 13.16 -25.68 7.15
CA ASN A 3 12.82 -26.51 5.99
C ASN A 3 13.35 -25.85 4.70
N LYS A 4 14.51 -26.31 4.21
CA LYS A 4 15.15 -25.85 2.96
C LYS A 4 14.45 -26.33 1.68
N ASN A 5 13.29 -27.00 1.79
CA ASN A 5 12.54 -27.54 0.65
C ASN A 5 11.19 -26.84 0.46
N LYS A 6 11.15 -25.50 0.49
CA LYS A 6 10.08 -24.81 -0.23
C LYS A 6 10.53 -24.77 -1.69
N VAL A 7 10.11 -25.77 -2.47
CA VAL A 7 10.12 -25.67 -3.93
C VAL A 7 9.45 -24.33 -4.24
N GLU A 8 10.17 -23.40 -4.87
CA GLU A 8 9.59 -22.13 -5.31
C GLU A 8 8.43 -22.46 -6.24
N ALA A 9 7.21 -22.42 -5.71
CA ALA A 9 6.03 -22.58 -6.51
C ALA A 9 6.07 -21.45 -7.54
N GLY A 10 6.15 -21.81 -8.82
CA GLY A 10 6.13 -20.84 -9.91
C GLY A 10 4.92 -19.90 -9.83
N PRO A 11 4.93 -18.81 -10.60
CA PRO A 11 3.86 -17.81 -10.56
C PRO A 11 2.50 -18.49 -10.71
N ARG A 12 1.61 -18.26 -9.73
CA ARG A 12 0.26 -18.83 -9.74
C ARG A 12 -0.68 -17.83 -10.40
N LEU A 13 -1.47 -18.31 -11.34
CA LEU A 13 -2.59 -17.55 -11.90
C LEU A 13 -3.86 -17.86 -11.11
N LYS A 14 -4.66 -16.83 -10.84
CA LYS A 14 -5.98 -16.97 -10.22
C LYS A 14 -7.03 -16.90 -11.32
N PHE A 15 -7.79 -17.99 -11.49
CA PHE A 15 -8.95 -18.03 -12.36
C PHE A 15 -10.22 -17.88 -11.52
N HIS A 16 -11.14 -17.05 -11.99
CA HIS A 16 -12.47 -16.90 -11.45
C HIS A 16 -13.44 -17.63 -12.39
N LEU A 17 -14.18 -18.61 -11.85
CA LEU A 17 -15.17 -19.39 -12.60
C LEU A 17 -16.57 -19.00 -12.12
N PHE A 18 -17.53 -18.99 -13.03
CA PHE A 18 -18.94 -18.71 -12.76
C PHE A 18 -19.77 -19.90 -13.26
N ALA A 19 -20.70 -20.38 -12.45
CA ALA A 19 -21.52 -21.54 -12.79
C ALA A 19 -22.71 -21.09 -13.64
N GLU A 20 -22.64 -21.34 -14.95
CA GLU A 20 -23.74 -21.00 -15.88
C GLU A 20 -24.85 -22.07 -15.87
N ARG A 21 -24.49 -23.33 -15.61
CA ARG A 21 -25.39 -24.50 -15.65
C ARG A 21 -25.02 -25.48 -14.53
N GLY A 22 -26.03 -26.21 -14.06
CA GLY A 22 -25.92 -27.12 -12.92
C GLY A 22 -27.17 -27.96 -12.75
N TYR A 23 -27.12 -28.94 -11.85
CA TYR A 23 -28.25 -29.85 -11.58
C TYR A 23 -29.48 -29.11 -11.02
N ASP A 24 -29.24 -28.06 -10.25
CA ASP A 24 -30.22 -27.20 -9.59
C ASP A 24 -30.44 -25.86 -10.32
N ILE A 25 -29.86 -25.70 -11.52
CA ILE A 25 -30.01 -24.50 -12.35
C ILE A 25 -31.10 -24.72 -13.40
N VAL A 26 -32.16 -23.90 -13.33
CA VAL A 26 -33.33 -24.00 -14.21
C VAL A 26 -33.20 -23.05 -15.41
N GLU A 27 -33.80 -23.46 -16.53
CA GLU A 27 -33.84 -22.61 -17.72
C GLU A 27 -34.61 -21.31 -17.42
N ARG A 28 -34.04 -20.19 -17.88
CA ARG A 28 -34.56 -18.87 -17.58
C ARG A 28 -35.71 -18.49 -18.51
N THR A 29 -36.83 -18.06 -17.95
CA THR A 29 -38.04 -17.71 -18.69
C THR A 29 -38.04 -16.27 -19.26
N THR A 30 -37.20 -15.37 -18.72
CA THR A 30 -37.11 -13.96 -19.16
C THR A 30 -35.67 -13.60 -19.56
N LYS A 31 -35.51 -12.67 -20.51
CA LYS A 31 -34.18 -12.13 -20.85
C LYS A 31 -33.75 -10.96 -19.95
N ASP A 32 -34.68 -10.35 -19.21
CA ASP A 32 -34.40 -9.18 -18.35
C ASP A 32 -33.77 -9.59 -17.01
N LEU A 33 -32.51 -9.20 -16.80
CA LEU A 33 -31.70 -9.58 -15.63
C LEU A 33 -32.17 -8.90 -14.35
N ASN A 34 -32.91 -7.80 -14.47
CA ASN A 34 -33.35 -6.99 -13.34
C ASN A 34 -34.68 -7.46 -12.75
N VAL A 35 -35.34 -8.43 -13.38
CA VAL A 35 -36.59 -9.06 -12.91
C VAL A 35 -36.29 -10.31 -12.07
N LEU A 36 -35.03 -10.54 -11.69
CA LEU A 36 -34.63 -11.61 -10.77
C LEU A 36 -35.20 -11.32 -9.38
N ASN A 37 -36.44 -11.75 -9.17
CA ASN A 37 -37.08 -11.78 -7.87
C ASN A 37 -36.29 -12.80 -7.03
N THR A 38 -35.42 -12.31 -6.15
CA THR A 38 -34.53 -13.11 -5.27
C THR A 38 -35.28 -14.01 -4.28
N LYS A 39 -36.61 -14.06 -4.35
CA LYS A 39 -37.50 -14.97 -3.63
C LYS A 39 -37.94 -16.20 -4.45
N VAL A 40 -37.37 -16.44 -5.62
CA VAL A 40 -37.61 -17.69 -6.37
C VAL A 40 -36.71 -18.78 -5.79
N HIS A 41 -37.29 -19.92 -5.41
CA HIS A 41 -36.59 -21.09 -4.87
C HIS A 41 -35.72 -21.84 -5.89
N ASP A 42 -35.66 -21.34 -7.13
CA ASP A 42 -34.94 -21.93 -8.26
C ASP A 42 -33.76 -21.03 -8.65
N HIS A 43 -32.61 -21.62 -8.99
CA HIS A 43 -31.45 -20.91 -9.50
C HIS A 43 -31.57 -20.74 -11.02
N PRO A 44 -31.87 -19.55 -11.59
CA PRO A 44 -32.03 -19.43 -13.03
C PRO A 44 -30.68 -19.46 -13.77
N GLU A 45 -30.69 -19.99 -14.99
CA GLU A 45 -29.53 -19.95 -15.89
C GLU A 45 -29.12 -18.49 -16.18
N VAL A 46 -27.86 -18.18 -15.86
CA VAL A 46 -27.21 -16.89 -16.11
C VAL A 46 -25.88 -17.17 -16.78
N SER A 47 -25.63 -16.56 -17.94
CA SER A 47 -24.33 -16.71 -18.60
C SER A 47 -23.29 -15.73 -18.04
N VAL A 48 -22.01 -15.99 -18.28
CA VAL A 48 -20.94 -15.02 -18.03
C VAL A 48 -21.15 -13.75 -18.85
N SER A 49 -21.73 -13.87 -20.05
CA SER A 49 -22.09 -12.71 -20.88
C SER A 49 -23.12 -11.84 -20.18
N ASP A 50 -24.14 -12.44 -19.58
CA ASP A 50 -25.16 -11.75 -18.80
C ASP A 50 -24.56 -11.05 -17.59
N LEU A 51 -23.70 -11.74 -16.83
CA LEU A 51 -22.99 -11.17 -15.68
C LEU A 51 -22.14 -9.96 -16.09
N ILE A 52 -21.41 -10.06 -17.20
CA ILE A 52 -20.59 -8.95 -17.71
C ILE A 52 -21.47 -7.80 -18.15
N GLN A 53 -22.59 -8.07 -18.84
CA GLN A 53 -23.50 -7.02 -19.29
C GLN A 53 -24.19 -6.30 -18.12
N TRP A 54 -24.50 -7.04 -17.04
CA TRP A 54 -25.02 -6.48 -15.80
C TRP A 54 -23.99 -5.59 -15.09
N HIS A 55 -22.76 -6.10 -14.90
CA HIS A 55 -21.68 -5.40 -14.19
C HIS A 55 -21.08 -4.25 -15.00
N ILE A 56 -20.83 -4.47 -16.29
CA ILE A 56 -20.17 -3.56 -17.24
C ILE A 56 -20.91 -3.58 -18.59
N PRO A 57 -21.96 -2.75 -18.75
CA PRO A 57 -22.69 -2.66 -20.02
C PRO A 57 -21.73 -2.36 -21.18
N ILE A 58 -21.71 -3.19 -22.22
CA ILE A 58 -20.70 -3.05 -23.30
C ILE A 58 -20.94 -1.81 -24.15
N GLU A 59 -22.20 -1.56 -24.56
CA GLU A 59 -22.56 -0.43 -25.44
C GLU A 59 -22.06 0.92 -24.92
N PRO A 60 -22.33 1.33 -23.66
CA PRO A 60 -21.92 2.64 -23.18
C PRO A 60 -20.41 2.75 -22.92
N ASN A 61 -19.70 1.62 -22.84
CA ASN A 61 -18.24 1.56 -22.68
C ASN A 61 -17.52 1.29 -24.01
N ARG A 62 -18.22 1.30 -25.15
CA ARG A 62 -17.71 0.94 -26.49
C ARG A 62 -16.49 1.72 -26.96
N ASN A 63 -16.33 2.96 -26.52
CA ASN A 63 -15.17 3.80 -26.84
C ASN A 63 -13.90 3.44 -26.06
N SER A 64 -13.99 2.50 -25.11
CA SER A 64 -12.85 1.98 -24.36
C SER A 64 -12.18 0.82 -25.10
N THR A 65 -11.07 0.33 -24.54
CA THR A 65 -10.35 -0.83 -25.08
C THR A 65 -10.70 -2.09 -24.32
N ASP A 66 -10.59 -3.24 -24.99
CA ASP A 66 -10.95 -4.56 -24.46
C ASP A 66 -10.25 -4.85 -23.12
N LEU A 67 -8.93 -4.72 -23.06
CA LEU A 67 -8.14 -4.98 -21.86
C LEU A 67 -8.44 -4.01 -20.71
N LYS A 68 -8.73 -2.74 -21.03
CA LYS A 68 -9.12 -1.74 -20.03
C LYS A 68 -10.47 -2.08 -19.41
N VAL A 69 -11.46 -2.47 -20.23
CA VAL A 69 -12.78 -2.90 -19.75
C VAL A 69 -12.70 -4.21 -18.96
N PHE A 70 -11.95 -5.19 -19.45
CA PHE A 70 -11.72 -6.44 -18.73
C PHE A 70 -11.10 -6.22 -17.35
N SER A 71 -10.16 -5.27 -17.21
CA SER A 71 -9.57 -4.93 -15.91
C SER A 71 -10.61 -4.45 -14.88
N ARG A 72 -11.76 -3.92 -15.32
CA ARG A 72 -12.84 -3.44 -14.43
C ARG A 72 -13.69 -4.55 -13.82
N MET A 73 -13.57 -5.79 -14.30
CA MET A 73 -14.14 -6.96 -13.63
C MET A 73 -13.62 -7.08 -12.18
N SER A 74 -12.39 -6.62 -11.93
CA SER A 74 -11.80 -6.62 -10.59
C SER A 74 -12.58 -5.78 -9.56
N LEU A 75 -13.39 -4.80 -9.99
CA LEU A 75 -14.24 -4.03 -9.09
C LEU A 75 -15.28 -4.94 -8.43
N GLY A 76 -15.95 -5.81 -9.20
CA GLY A 76 -16.93 -6.77 -8.68
C GLY A 76 -16.33 -7.95 -7.91
N PHE A 77 -15.01 -8.14 -7.98
CA PHE A 77 -14.29 -9.17 -7.20
C PHE A 77 -13.52 -8.60 -6.00
N SER A 78 -13.63 -7.29 -5.76
CA SER A 78 -13.00 -6.66 -4.61
C SER A 78 -13.64 -7.20 -3.34
N LYS A 79 -12.81 -7.57 -2.36
CA LYS A 79 -13.31 -7.96 -1.03
C LYS A 79 -13.69 -6.68 -0.28
N THR A 80 -14.98 -6.48 -0.11
CA THR A 80 -15.56 -5.27 0.49
C THR A 80 -16.59 -5.62 1.55
N THR A 81 -16.94 -4.64 2.37
CA THR A 81 -18.07 -4.73 3.29
C THR A 81 -19.21 -3.84 2.78
N PRO A 82 -20.36 -4.40 2.37
CA PRO A 82 -21.49 -3.61 1.91
C PRO A 82 -22.12 -2.84 3.07
N THR A 83 -22.46 -1.57 2.83
CA THR A 83 -23.02 -0.68 3.86
C THR A 83 -24.33 -0.05 3.40
N ILE A 84 -24.35 1.23 3.05
CA ILE A 84 -25.59 1.99 2.80
C ILE A 84 -25.96 1.89 1.32
N VAL A 85 -27.25 1.65 1.04
CA VAL A 85 -27.83 1.77 -0.30
C VAL A 85 -28.24 3.22 -0.51
N LEU A 86 -27.77 3.85 -1.57
CA LEU A 86 -28.14 5.22 -1.92
C LEU A 86 -29.29 5.27 -2.93
N GLU A 87 -30.07 6.35 -2.86
CA GLU A 87 -31.06 6.72 -3.87
C GLU A 87 -30.37 7.43 -5.06
N GLN A 88 -30.98 7.39 -6.24
CA GLN A 88 -30.37 7.95 -7.45
C GLN A 88 -30.11 9.47 -7.35
N ASN A 89 -30.99 10.22 -6.68
CA ASN A 89 -30.84 11.65 -6.40
C ASN A 89 -29.72 11.97 -5.39
N GLU A 90 -29.27 11.00 -4.59
CA GLU A 90 -28.21 11.19 -3.59
C GLU A 90 -26.80 11.20 -4.22
N PHE A 91 -26.65 10.77 -5.48
CA PHE A 91 -25.41 10.91 -6.21
C PHE A 91 -25.26 12.32 -6.78
N LEU A 92 -24.07 12.90 -6.76
CA LEU A 92 -23.73 14.20 -7.34
C LEU A 92 -22.55 14.05 -8.29
N TYR A 93 -22.63 14.55 -9.52
CA TYR A 93 -21.48 14.54 -10.42
C TYR A 93 -20.56 15.72 -10.14
N VAL A 94 -19.26 15.45 -10.09
CA VAL A 94 -18.22 16.48 -10.11
C VAL A 94 -17.76 16.63 -11.55
N ILE A 95 -17.81 17.86 -12.05
CA ILE A 95 -17.38 18.21 -13.40
C ILE A 95 -16.13 19.06 -13.25
N ASP A 96 -14.98 18.49 -13.62
CA ASP A 96 -13.74 19.26 -13.69
C ASP A 96 -13.78 20.26 -14.86
N PRO A 97 -13.24 21.47 -14.69
CA PRO A 97 -13.17 22.45 -15.76
C PRO A 97 -12.34 21.89 -16.93
N PRO A 98 -12.81 22.02 -18.19
CA PRO A 98 -12.09 21.50 -19.35
C PRO A 98 -10.67 22.07 -19.45
N GLY A 99 -9.67 21.19 -19.58
CA GLY A 99 -8.26 21.59 -19.71
C GLY A 99 -7.57 21.99 -18.39
N GLY A 100 -8.25 21.85 -17.25
CA GLY A 100 -7.64 21.98 -15.93
C GLY A 100 -6.68 20.83 -15.61
N ILE A 101 -5.70 21.09 -14.74
CA ILE A 101 -4.83 20.05 -14.20
C ILE A 101 -5.66 19.22 -13.22
N GLU A 102 -5.62 17.89 -13.37
CA GLU A 102 -6.36 16.97 -12.51
C GLU A 102 -5.73 16.94 -11.11
N MET A 103 -6.32 17.68 -10.17
CA MET A 103 -5.81 17.84 -8.79
C MET A 103 -6.51 16.92 -7.78
N TYR A 104 -7.59 16.25 -8.18
CA TYR A 104 -8.45 15.44 -7.32
C TYR A 104 -8.56 13.97 -7.76
N ASP A 105 -7.65 13.47 -8.62
CA ASP A 105 -7.71 12.12 -9.20
C ASP A 105 -8.02 11.05 -8.14
N GLY A 106 -9.17 10.39 -8.28
CA GLY A 106 -9.58 9.29 -7.40
C GLY A 106 -10.22 9.69 -6.06
N CYS A 107 -10.37 10.99 -5.75
CA CYS A 107 -10.98 11.46 -4.50
C CYS A 107 -12.17 12.41 -4.71
N SER A 108 -13.17 12.32 -3.84
CA SER A 108 -14.37 13.20 -3.86
C SER A 108 -14.98 13.32 -2.46
N LEU A 109 -16.02 14.15 -2.28
CA LEU A 109 -16.65 14.34 -0.98
C LEU A 109 -17.89 13.44 -0.77
N MET A 110 -18.22 13.19 0.48
CA MET A 110 -19.52 12.65 0.91
C MET A 110 -20.04 13.38 2.13
N SER A 111 -21.37 13.40 2.29
CA SER A 111 -22.01 13.99 3.46
C SER A 111 -21.57 13.33 4.77
N TYR A 112 -21.47 14.12 5.85
CA TYR A 112 -21.24 13.58 7.20
C TYR A 112 -22.30 12.57 7.63
N ALA A 113 -23.58 12.80 7.30
CA ALA A 113 -24.68 11.90 7.63
C ALA A 113 -24.48 10.51 7.00
N LEU A 114 -24.10 10.46 5.72
CA LEU A 114 -23.79 9.21 5.04
C LEU A 114 -22.57 8.51 5.66
N ALA A 115 -21.48 9.24 5.89
CA ALA A 115 -20.25 8.68 6.46
C ALA A 115 -20.46 8.09 7.86
N ARG A 116 -21.25 8.77 8.71
CA ARG A 116 -21.62 8.29 10.04
C ARG A 116 -22.38 6.97 9.98
N ASP A 117 -23.36 6.87 9.08
CA ASP A 117 -24.20 5.68 8.98
C ASP A 117 -23.46 4.52 8.29
N ILE A 118 -22.54 4.81 7.37
CA ILE A 118 -21.55 3.83 6.85
C ILE A 118 -20.69 3.29 7.99
N TRP A 119 -20.13 4.17 8.83
CA TRP A 119 -19.27 3.79 9.96
C TRP A 119 -20.03 2.92 10.96
N ALA A 120 -21.24 3.33 11.35
CA ALA A 120 -22.09 2.56 12.26
C ALA A 120 -22.46 1.19 11.68
N LYS A 121 -22.84 1.11 10.39
CA LYS A 121 -23.18 -0.16 9.74
C LYS A 121 -21.99 -1.09 9.57
N HIS A 122 -20.78 -0.55 9.45
CA HIS A 122 -19.54 -1.34 9.44
C HIS A 122 -19.18 -1.92 10.82
N GLY A 123 -19.91 -1.55 11.89
CA GLY A 123 -19.59 -1.93 13.27
C GLY A 123 -18.51 -1.05 13.91
N GLY A 124 -18.31 0.14 13.37
CA GLY A 124 -17.36 1.10 13.90
C GLY A 124 -17.86 1.78 15.17
N GLU A 125 -16.94 1.98 16.12
CA GLU A 125 -17.20 2.66 17.40
C GLU A 125 -16.43 4.00 17.46
N GLY A 126 -16.97 4.99 18.17
CA GLY A 126 -16.30 6.28 18.35
C GLY A 126 -16.46 7.24 17.17
N PRO A 127 -15.52 8.19 16.98
CA PRO A 127 -15.65 9.27 16.00
C PRO A 127 -15.61 8.74 14.55
N VAL A 128 -16.36 9.39 13.66
CA VAL A 128 -16.41 9.04 12.24
C VAL A 128 -15.03 9.29 11.59
N PRO A 129 -14.43 8.29 10.91
CA PRO A 129 -13.20 8.48 10.16
C PRO A 129 -13.34 9.57 9.08
N SER A 130 -12.29 10.37 8.88
CA SER A 130 -12.33 11.51 7.95
C SER A 130 -12.35 11.12 6.48
N ALA A 131 -11.95 9.88 6.15
CA ALA A 131 -12.06 9.35 4.81
C ALA A 131 -12.36 7.85 4.78
N VAL A 132 -12.99 7.40 3.71
CA VAL A 132 -13.30 6.00 3.44
C VAL A 132 -12.91 5.64 2.01
N GLN A 133 -12.10 4.59 1.86
CA GLN A 133 -11.81 3.97 0.57
C GLN A 133 -12.91 2.96 0.27
N GLY A 134 -13.54 3.07 -0.90
CA GLY A 134 -14.69 2.24 -1.22
C GLY A 134 -14.90 1.99 -2.71
N ARG A 135 -16.01 1.32 -3.00
CA ARG A 135 -16.59 1.15 -4.34
C ARG A 135 -18.07 1.50 -4.26
N ILE A 136 -18.59 2.08 -5.32
CA ILE A 136 -20.03 2.29 -5.46
C ILE A 136 -20.35 2.56 -6.93
N GLY A 137 -21.33 1.86 -7.50
CA GLY A 137 -21.86 2.15 -8.83
C GLY A 137 -20.84 2.24 -9.96
N GLY A 138 -19.84 1.34 -9.94
CA GLY A 138 -18.76 1.35 -10.92
C GLY A 138 -17.69 2.41 -10.68
N ALA A 139 -17.84 3.24 -9.64
CA ALA A 139 -16.82 4.15 -9.15
C ALA A 139 -15.89 3.48 -8.14
N LYS A 140 -14.61 3.87 -8.17
CA LYS A 140 -13.56 3.47 -7.23
C LYS A 140 -12.84 4.72 -6.76
N GLY A 141 -12.58 4.81 -5.46
CA GLY A 141 -11.70 5.83 -4.93
C GLY A 141 -11.72 5.97 -3.42
N LEU A 142 -11.25 7.13 -2.98
CA LEU A 142 -11.38 7.63 -1.63
C LEU A 142 -12.51 8.67 -1.57
N TRP A 143 -13.27 8.68 -0.48
CA TRP A 143 -14.22 9.75 -0.20
C TRP A 143 -13.88 10.41 1.13
N LEU A 144 -13.70 11.73 1.08
CA LEU A 144 -13.52 12.57 2.26
C LEU A 144 -14.89 12.98 2.81
N VAL A 145 -14.97 13.08 4.13
CA VAL A 145 -16.17 13.58 4.79
C VAL A 145 -16.26 15.10 4.65
N ASP A 146 -17.40 15.60 4.16
CA ASP A 146 -17.71 17.01 4.18
C ASP A 146 -18.20 17.44 5.56
N TYR A 147 -17.44 18.33 6.19
CA TYR A 147 -17.78 18.95 7.47
C TYR A 147 -18.38 20.36 7.30
N SER A 148 -18.45 20.90 6.07
CA SER A 148 -19.04 22.21 5.79
C SER A 148 -20.56 22.16 5.65
N GLY A 149 -21.13 20.99 5.34
CA GLY A 149 -22.56 20.82 5.11
C GLY A 149 -23.00 21.43 3.78
N ALA A 150 -22.20 21.25 2.73
CA ALA A 150 -22.34 21.96 1.46
C ALA A 150 -23.69 21.72 0.75
N PHE A 151 -24.27 20.52 0.88
CA PHE A 151 -25.48 20.13 0.17
C PHE A 151 -26.57 19.56 1.11
N PRO A 152 -27.17 20.38 2.00
CA PRO A 152 -28.05 19.88 3.06
C PRO A 152 -29.42 19.41 2.54
N ASN A 153 -29.82 19.84 1.34
CA ASN A 153 -31.16 19.63 0.79
C ASN A 153 -31.25 18.51 -0.27
N VAL A 154 -30.20 17.70 -0.45
CA VAL A 154 -30.16 16.66 -1.50
C VAL A 154 -31.15 15.53 -1.25
N SER A 155 -31.29 15.10 0.01
CA SER A 155 -32.27 14.09 0.41
C SER A 155 -32.79 14.35 1.82
N GLY A 156 -33.96 13.77 2.15
CA GLY A 156 -34.56 13.90 3.47
C GLY A 156 -33.72 13.30 4.60
N ARG A 157 -32.79 12.38 4.27
CA ARG A 157 -31.80 11.81 5.21
C ARG A 157 -30.47 12.58 5.20
N GLN A 158 -30.38 13.66 4.42
CA GLN A 158 -29.18 14.49 4.22
C GLN A 158 -28.01 13.73 3.60
N TYR A 159 -28.29 12.65 2.87
CA TYR A 159 -27.26 11.87 2.20
C TYR A 159 -26.94 12.49 0.85
N TRP A 160 -25.64 12.57 0.60
CA TRP A 160 -25.14 12.74 -0.73
C TRP A 160 -23.70 12.22 -0.83
N ILE A 161 -23.32 11.86 -2.06
CA ILE A 161 -21.97 11.45 -2.42
C ILE A 161 -21.61 12.03 -3.79
N GLN A 162 -20.40 12.57 -3.89
CA GLN A 162 -19.84 13.01 -5.16
C GLN A 162 -19.17 11.86 -5.92
N ILE A 163 -19.33 11.87 -7.23
CA ILE A 163 -18.66 10.95 -8.16
C ILE A 163 -17.98 11.79 -9.24
N SER A 164 -16.64 11.77 -9.25
CA SER A 164 -15.86 12.41 -10.32
C SER A 164 -15.76 11.52 -11.57
N GLN A 165 -15.35 12.12 -12.69
CA GLN A 165 -15.12 11.38 -13.92
C GLN A 165 -14.02 10.34 -13.76
N ASP A 166 -12.97 10.67 -13.01
CA ASP A 166 -11.84 9.78 -12.79
C ASP A 166 -12.23 8.65 -11.85
N GLN A 167 -13.06 8.87 -10.83
CA GLN A 167 -13.56 7.78 -10.01
C GLN A 167 -14.42 6.79 -10.79
N LEU A 168 -15.22 7.25 -11.76
CA LEU A 168 -16.17 6.42 -12.51
C LEU A 168 -15.48 5.54 -13.57
N LYS A 169 -15.27 4.26 -13.25
CA LYS A 169 -14.56 3.33 -14.13
C LYS A 169 -15.48 2.52 -15.06
N ILE A 170 -16.79 2.48 -14.78
CA ILE A 170 -17.82 1.77 -15.56
C ILE A 170 -18.96 2.73 -15.88
N LYS A 171 -19.36 2.83 -17.15
CA LYS A 171 -20.41 3.75 -17.62
C LYS A 171 -21.66 2.99 -18.12
N PRO A 172 -22.86 3.62 -18.11
CA PRO A 172 -23.18 4.82 -17.36
C PRO A 172 -23.31 4.49 -15.87
N HIS A 173 -23.17 5.51 -15.03
CA HIS A 173 -23.30 5.35 -13.58
C HIS A 173 -24.76 4.98 -13.20
N PRO A 174 -24.99 4.19 -12.14
CA PRO A 174 -26.33 3.73 -11.71
C PRO A 174 -27.39 4.81 -11.46
N ARG A 175 -26.96 6.05 -11.24
CA ARG A 175 -27.84 7.22 -11.16
C ARG A 175 -28.69 7.38 -12.43
N ASP A 176 -28.09 7.16 -13.61
CA ASP A 176 -28.72 7.41 -14.90
C ASP A 176 -29.33 6.13 -15.49
N ARG A 177 -29.43 5.08 -14.68
CA ARG A 177 -29.86 3.73 -15.06
C ARG A 177 -31.10 3.36 -14.26
N PRO A 178 -32.30 3.44 -14.86
CA PRO A 178 -33.53 2.94 -14.22
C PRO A 178 -33.46 1.44 -13.91
N ASP A 179 -32.63 0.72 -14.65
CA ASP A 179 -32.42 -0.71 -14.59
C ASP A 179 -31.40 -1.13 -13.51
N ALA A 180 -30.71 -0.18 -12.88
CA ALA A 180 -29.73 -0.49 -11.85
C ALA A 180 -30.40 -1.04 -10.59
N ASP A 181 -29.82 -2.09 -10.00
CA ASP A 181 -30.29 -2.66 -8.74
C ASP A 181 -29.68 -1.98 -7.50
N GLU A 182 -30.11 -2.43 -6.31
CA GLU A 182 -29.60 -1.93 -5.03
C GLU A 182 -28.12 -2.26 -4.81
N CYS A 183 -27.62 -3.40 -5.29
CA CYS A 183 -26.22 -3.79 -5.17
C CYS A 183 -25.32 -2.78 -5.88
N GLN A 184 -25.73 -2.29 -7.06
CA GLN A 184 -25.00 -1.27 -7.81
C GLN A 184 -25.02 0.11 -7.13
N ARG A 185 -25.99 0.40 -6.25
CA ARG A 185 -26.07 1.65 -5.47
C ARG A 185 -25.62 1.51 -4.02
N THR A 186 -25.12 0.34 -3.64
CA THR A 186 -24.61 0.10 -2.29
C THR A 186 -23.18 0.62 -2.17
N PHE A 187 -22.90 1.41 -1.13
CA PHE A 187 -21.53 1.78 -0.81
C PHE A 187 -20.80 0.60 -0.17
N GLU A 188 -19.71 0.19 -0.80
CA GLU A 188 -18.91 -0.95 -0.39
C GLU A 188 -17.57 -0.48 0.18
N VAL A 189 -17.35 -0.68 1.48
CA VAL A 189 -16.15 -0.21 2.18
C VAL A 189 -14.99 -1.19 1.96
N LEU A 190 -13.82 -0.66 1.62
CA LEU A 190 -12.55 -1.38 1.69
C LEU A 190 -11.80 -1.08 2.98
N LYS A 191 -11.56 0.21 3.25
CA LYS A 191 -10.76 0.69 4.39
C LYS A 191 -11.20 2.09 4.81
N PHE A 192 -11.00 2.41 6.08
CA PHE A 192 -11.12 3.77 6.61
C PHE A 192 -9.74 4.33 6.93
N THR A 193 -9.63 5.65 7.06
CA THR A 193 -8.49 6.29 7.74
C THR A 193 -8.36 5.71 9.15
N GLY A 194 -7.29 4.97 9.40
CA GLY A 194 -7.00 4.33 10.69
C GLY A 194 -6.01 5.15 11.52
N GLU A 195 -5.74 4.71 12.76
CA GLU A 195 -4.74 5.36 13.60
C GLU A 195 -3.36 5.43 12.94
N CYS A 196 -2.67 6.55 13.15
CA CYS A 196 -1.31 6.77 12.67
C CYS A 196 -0.34 5.85 13.41
N LYS A 197 0.26 4.92 12.65
CA LYS A 197 1.31 4.01 13.15
C LYS A 197 2.67 4.53 12.71
N GLN A 198 3.70 4.23 13.49
CA GLN A 198 5.10 4.50 13.11
C GLN A 198 5.40 3.83 11.77
N ALA A 199 6.10 4.56 10.89
CA ALA A 199 6.55 4.01 9.62
C ALA A 199 7.91 3.32 9.77
N HIS A 200 8.21 2.47 8.80
CA HIS A 200 9.52 1.85 8.66
C HIS A 200 10.18 2.35 7.38
N LEU A 201 11.47 2.64 7.46
CA LEU A 201 12.30 2.79 6.27
C LEU A 201 12.51 1.42 5.65
N ASN A 202 12.42 1.36 4.32
CA ASN A 202 12.77 0.18 3.54
C ASN A 202 13.99 0.51 2.64
N LEU A 203 14.49 -0.51 1.94
CA LEU A 203 15.67 -0.38 1.08
C LEU A 203 15.58 0.76 0.06
N GLN A 204 14.41 0.96 -0.57
CA GLN A 204 14.21 2.01 -1.56
C GLN A 204 14.27 3.40 -0.94
N LEU A 205 13.56 3.61 0.17
CA LEU A 205 13.56 4.89 0.88
C LEU A 205 14.96 5.23 1.43
N ILE A 206 15.67 4.27 2.02
CA ILE A 206 17.06 4.45 2.50
C ILE A 206 17.98 4.88 1.34
N THR A 207 17.81 4.27 0.17
CA THR A 207 18.62 4.57 -1.02
C THR A 207 18.38 6.00 -1.51
N ILE A 208 17.13 6.47 -1.51
CA ILE A 208 16.76 7.85 -1.87
C ILE A 208 17.30 8.84 -0.84
N LEU A 209 17.13 8.56 0.45
CA LEU A 209 17.65 9.42 1.53
C LEU A 209 19.15 9.67 1.37
N GLU A 210 19.94 8.60 1.17
CA GLU A 210 21.39 8.75 0.92
C GLU A 210 21.67 9.55 -0.36
N ASP A 211 20.94 9.27 -1.44
CA ASP A 211 21.13 9.94 -2.74
C ASP A 211 20.76 11.44 -2.70
N ARG A 212 19.90 11.85 -1.77
CA ARG A 212 19.42 13.23 -1.56
C ARG A 212 20.11 13.96 -0.41
N GLY A 213 21.22 13.43 0.09
CA GLY A 213 22.14 14.14 0.99
C GLY A 213 22.10 13.69 2.44
N VAL A 214 21.18 12.81 2.85
CA VAL A 214 21.09 12.36 4.24
C VAL A 214 22.36 11.58 4.62
N PRO A 215 23.10 12.02 5.66
CA PRO A 215 24.37 11.40 6.01
C PRO A 215 24.19 9.96 6.48
N ARG A 216 25.12 9.07 6.08
CA ARG A 216 25.14 7.66 6.54
C ARG A 216 25.14 7.53 8.07
N LYS A 217 25.76 8.48 8.77
CA LYS A 217 25.78 8.55 10.24
C LYS A 217 24.38 8.74 10.84
N ALA A 218 23.48 9.47 10.18
CA ALA A 218 22.11 9.66 10.64
C ALA A 218 21.32 8.36 10.53
N LEU A 219 21.42 7.68 9.38
CA LEU A 219 20.80 6.36 9.15
C LEU A 219 21.33 5.29 10.11
N ARG A 220 22.63 5.32 10.41
CA ARG A 220 23.24 4.48 11.45
C ARG A 220 22.65 4.76 12.83
N ALA A 221 22.60 6.03 13.23
CA ALA A 221 22.10 6.43 14.54
C ALA A 221 20.64 6.01 14.73
N LEU A 222 19.80 6.08 13.70
CA LEU A 222 18.42 5.58 13.74
C LEU A 222 18.37 4.08 14.00
N LEU A 223 19.17 3.28 13.28
CA LEU A 223 19.20 1.83 13.47
C LEU A 223 19.71 1.46 14.87
N GLU A 224 20.76 2.13 15.34
CA GLU A 224 21.32 1.94 16.69
C GLU A 224 20.29 2.30 17.77
N ALA A 225 19.60 3.44 17.64
CA ALA A 225 18.59 3.90 18.59
C ALA A 225 17.36 2.98 18.62
N ASP A 226 16.88 2.54 17.47
CA ASP A 226 15.72 1.64 17.36
C ASP A 226 16.00 0.28 18.00
N THR A 227 17.18 -0.30 17.70
CA THR A 227 17.63 -1.56 18.31
C THR A 227 17.80 -1.43 19.83
N GLN A 228 18.41 -0.33 20.29
CA GLN A 228 18.63 -0.09 21.72
C GLN A 228 17.30 0.06 22.45
N THR A 229 16.37 0.86 21.90
CA THR A 229 15.04 1.09 22.46
C THR A 229 14.25 -0.21 22.59
N TYR A 230 14.28 -1.05 21.56
CA TYR A 230 13.63 -2.36 21.61
C TYR A 230 14.25 -3.27 22.69
N SER A 231 15.58 -3.37 22.73
CA SER A 231 16.30 -4.20 23.69
C SER A 231 16.08 -3.76 25.15
N GLU A 232 16.17 -2.46 25.41
CA GLU A 232 15.96 -1.90 26.76
C GLU A 232 14.50 -2.02 27.20
N SER A 233 13.54 -1.73 26.31
CA SER A 233 12.12 -1.87 26.64
C SER A 233 11.75 -3.33 26.92
N LEU A 234 12.30 -4.29 26.17
CA LEU A 234 12.11 -5.72 26.45
C LEU A 234 12.72 -6.12 27.79
N LYS A 235 13.96 -5.68 28.10
CA LYS A 235 14.60 -5.95 29.39
C LYS A 235 13.81 -5.38 30.56
N ALA A 236 13.27 -4.17 30.42
CA ALA A 236 12.42 -3.55 31.42
C ALA A 236 11.11 -4.34 31.59
N ALA A 237 10.47 -4.73 30.48
CA ALA A 237 9.23 -5.49 30.47
C ALA A 237 9.38 -6.88 31.09
N MET A 238 10.54 -7.52 30.94
CA MET A 238 10.84 -8.82 31.55
C MET A 238 10.82 -8.79 33.10
N ARG A 239 10.86 -7.64 33.75
CA ARG A 239 10.86 -7.53 35.22
C ARG A 239 9.51 -7.85 35.87
N ASP A 240 8.43 -7.83 35.10
CA ASP A 240 7.07 -8.03 35.61
C ASP A 240 6.17 -8.68 34.55
N SER A 241 5.36 -9.66 34.94
CA SER A 241 4.50 -10.40 34.01
C SER A 241 3.49 -9.50 33.29
N LYS A 242 2.94 -8.48 33.96
CA LYS A 242 1.97 -7.55 33.35
C LYS A 242 2.68 -6.61 32.39
N ALA A 243 3.86 -6.10 32.77
CA ALA A 243 4.70 -5.27 31.91
C ALA A 243 5.08 -6.01 30.62
N LEU A 244 5.51 -7.29 30.70
CA LEU A 244 5.78 -8.10 29.51
C LEU A 244 4.54 -8.30 28.65
N ARG A 245 3.38 -8.55 29.28
CA ARG A 245 2.12 -8.75 28.56
C ARG A 245 1.64 -7.49 27.83
N LEU A 246 1.87 -6.30 28.40
CA LEU A 246 1.58 -5.00 27.79
C LEU A 246 2.58 -4.69 26.68
N TRP A 247 3.87 -4.89 26.93
CA TRP A 247 4.92 -4.72 25.92
C TRP A 247 4.66 -5.59 24.68
N MET A 248 4.24 -6.85 24.88
CA MET A 248 3.83 -7.73 23.78
C MET A 248 2.63 -7.17 22.99
N GLN A 249 1.73 -6.42 23.62
CA GLN A 249 0.62 -5.78 22.93
C GLN A 249 1.08 -4.59 22.09
N ASP A 250 1.95 -3.75 22.64
CA ASP A 250 2.47 -2.55 21.98
C ASP A 250 3.27 -2.90 20.71
N TYR A 251 4.04 -3.98 20.74
CA TYR A 251 4.79 -4.49 19.58
C TYR A 251 3.97 -5.42 18.66
N GLY A 252 2.64 -5.48 18.83
CA GLY A 252 1.74 -6.25 17.96
C GLY A 252 1.87 -7.77 18.09
N LEU A 253 2.55 -8.26 19.12
CA LEU A 253 2.70 -9.69 19.41
C LEU A 253 1.45 -10.29 20.07
N ALA A 254 0.54 -9.46 20.58
CA ALA A 254 -0.70 -9.91 21.24
C ALA A 254 -1.95 -9.98 20.33
N SER A 255 -1.80 -9.82 19.01
CA SER A 255 -2.93 -9.79 18.06
C SER A 255 -3.85 -11.01 18.21
N ARG A 256 -5.17 -10.80 18.03
CA ARG A 256 -6.18 -11.87 18.04
C ARG A 256 -6.00 -12.75 16.82
N SER A 257 -5.19 -13.81 16.92
CA SER A 257 -5.11 -14.84 15.89
C SER A 257 -6.43 -15.61 15.83
N GLU A 258 -7.02 -15.75 14.62
CA GLU A 258 -8.28 -16.45 14.37
C GLU A 258 -8.18 -17.99 14.45
N ALA A 259 -7.00 -18.56 14.69
CA ALA A 259 -6.87 -19.97 15.10
C ALA A 259 -5.53 -20.21 15.80
N ARG A 260 -5.55 -20.60 17.08
CA ARG A 260 -4.35 -21.07 17.79
C ARG A 260 -3.88 -22.36 17.15
N ARG A 261 -2.79 -22.32 16.38
CA ARG A 261 -2.15 -23.55 15.88
C ARG A 261 -1.39 -24.21 17.02
N LEU A 262 -1.89 -25.36 17.46
CA LEU A 262 -1.30 -26.16 18.53
C LEU A 262 -0.42 -27.27 17.95
N LEU A 263 0.67 -27.59 18.64
CA LEU A 263 1.44 -28.83 18.47
C LEU A 263 1.27 -29.62 19.77
N GLY A 264 0.44 -30.67 19.72
CA GLY A 264 -0.06 -31.31 20.94
C GLY A 264 -0.95 -30.34 21.72
N SER A 265 -0.61 -30.06 22.98
CA SER A 265 -1.32 -29.13 23.86
C SER A 265 -0.71 -27.72 23.91
N PHE A 266 0.41 -27.47 23.21
CA PHE A 266 1.14 -26.21 23.31
C PHE A 266 1.10 -25.41 22.00
N PRO A 267 0.98 -24.06 22.04
CA PRO A 267 1.00 -23.25 20.83
C PRO A 267 2.30 -23.37 20.05
N ILE A 268 2.24 -23.35 18.72
CA ILE A 268 3.46 -23.39 17.87
C ILE A 268 4.17 -22.04 17.87
N GLU A 269 3.41 -20.95 17.86
CA GLU A 269 3.95 -19.60 17.68
C GLU A 269 4.50 -19.04 19.00
N HIS A 270 5.74 -18.53 19.01
CA HIS A 270 6.41 -17.99 20.19
C HIS A 270 5.56 -16.96 20.96
N ARG A 271 4.84 -16.08 20.23
CA ARG A 271 3.96 -15.07 20.83
C ARG A 271 2.79 -15.68 21.62
N GLU A 272 2.17 -16.73 21.10
CA GLU A 272 1.07 -17.43 21.77
C GLU A 272 1.57 -18.25 22.95
N GLN A 273 2.79 -18.81 22.87
CA GLN A 273 3.42 -19.49 23.99
C GLN A 273 3.68 -18.53 25.16
N ALA A 274 4.27 -17.36 24.89
CA ALA A 274 4.54 -16.37 25.92
C ALA A 274 3.24 -15.86 26.56
N LYS A 275 2.24 -15.55 25.73
CA LYS A 275 0.92 -15.13 26.19
C LYS A 275 0.28 -16.19 27.10
N LEU A 276 0.28 -17.44 26.68
CA LEU A 276 -0.28 -18.55 27.45
C LEU A 276 0.40 -18.66 28.82
N LEU A 277 1.73 -18.66 28.86
CA LEU A 277 2.50 -18.75 30.10
C LEU A 277 2.20 -17.57 31.03
N LEU A 278 2.18 -16.34 30.51
CA LEU A 278 1.87 -15.15 31.31
C LEU A 278 0.43 -15.18 31.86
N GLU A 279 -0.55 -15.61 31.05
CA GLU A 279 -1.95 -15.72 31.47
C GLU A 279 -2.16 -16.81 32.54
N HIS A 280 -1.25 -17.78 32.65
CA HIS A 280 -1.26 -18.83 33.69
C HIS A 280 -0.35 -18.50 34.88
N GLY A 281 0.14 -17.26 34.99
CA GLY A 281 0.87 -16.78 36.17
C GLY A 281 2.35 -17.14 36.21
N PHE A 282 2.96 -17.58 35.10
CA PHE A 282 4.40 -17.77 35.05
C PHE A 282 5.12 -16.41 35.12
N ASP A 283 6.16 -16.33 35.95
CA ASP A 283 7.01 -15.15 36.10
C ASP A 283 8.15 -15.16 35.06
N PRO A 284 8.36 -14.08 34.27
CA PRO A 284 9.46 -14.01 33.30
C PRO A 284 10.87 -14.06 33.92
N GLN A 285 11.02 -13.69 35.19
CA GLN A 285 12.29 -13.76 35.92
C GLN A 285 12.65 -15.19 36.34
N ASP A 286 11.65 -16.05 36.57
CA ASP A 286 11.87 -17.43 37.04
C ASP A 286 11.68 -18.48 35.93
N CYS A 287 10.86 -18.19 34.93
CA CYS A 287 10.54 -19.13 33.86
C CYS A 287 11.61 -19.11 32.75
N ALA A 288 12.41 -20.18 32.67
CA ALA A 288 13.39 -20.36 31.59
C ALA A 288 12.77 -20.25 30.19
N ARG A 289 11.56 -20.81 30.00
CA ARG A 289 10.88 -20.73 28.70
C ARG A 289 10.50 -19.30 28.31
N LEU A 290 10.07 -18.46 29.26
CA LEU A 290 9.78 -17.05 28.97
C LEU A 290 11.04 -16.28 28.62
N LYS A 291 12.18 -16.59 29.25
CA LYS A 291 13.49 -16.04 28.87
C LYS A 291 13.85 -16.44 27.44
N ASP A 292 13.76 -17.72 27.10
CA ASP A 292 14.00 -18.22 25.72
C ASP A 292 13.10 -17.52 24.69
N LEU A 293 11.83 -17.28 25.04
CA LEU A 293 10.88 -16.59 24.18
C LEU A 293 11.23 -15.11 24.01
N ALA A 294 11.67 -14.42 25.07
CA ALA A 294 12.18 -13.06 24.98
C ALA A 294 13.41 -12.97 24.08
N TYR A 295 14.33 -13.93 24.18
CA TYR A 295 15.45 -14.06 23.23
C TYR A 295 14.96 -14.27 21.80
N ALA A 296 13.96 -15.12 21.60
CA ALA A 296 13.39 -15.34 20.29
C ALA A 296 12.75 -14.06 19.73
N PHE A 297 12.06 -13.25 20.55
CA PHE A 297 11.51 -11.97 20.11
C PHE A 297 12.59 -10.97 19.71
N LEU A 298 13.68 -10.87 20.48
CA LEU A 298 14.83 -10.05 20.09
C LEU A 298 15.49 -10.60 18.82
N SER A 299 15.62 -11.93 18.70
CA SER A 299 16.16 -12.58 17.50
C SER A 299 15.34 -12.24 16.27
N ASP A 300 14.03 -12.41 16.35
CA ASP A 300 13.11 -12.21 15.24
C ASP A 300 13.09 -10.74 14.82
N TYR A 301 13.15 -9.82 15.80
CA TYR A 301 13.27 -8.38 15.55
C TYR A 301 14.59 -8.02 14.85
N MET A 302 15.72 -8.51 15.36
CA MET A 302 17.04 -8.34 14.74
C MET A 302 17.12 -8.95 13.34
N THR A 303 16.51 -10.12 13.15
CA THR A 303 16.41 -10.78 11.85
C THR A 303 15.58 -9.94 10.88
N ASN A 304 14.49 -9.29 11.31
CA ASN A 304 13.73 -8.39 10.44
C ASN A 304 14.59 -7.20 9.96
N TYR A 305 15.48 -6.63 10.78
CA TYR A 305 16.44 -5.63 10.27
C TYR A 305 17.43 -6.21 9.28
N VAL A 306 18.03 -7.36 9.59
CA VAL A 306 19.10 -7.93 8.75
C VAL A 306 18.54 -8.43 7.42
N GLU A 307 17.33 -9.01 7.42
CA GLU A 307 16.70 -9.59 6.23
C GLU A 307 15.85 -8.57 5.45
N LYS A 308 15.13 -7.66 6.13
CA LYS A 308 14.18 -6.73 5.49
C LYS A 308 14.58 -5.25 5.59
N LEU A 309 15.57 -4.92 6.43
CA LEU A 309 16.04 -3.55 6.69
C LEU A 309 14.92 -2.58 7.06
N TRP A 310 13.96 -3.07 7.86
CA TRP A 310 12.89 -2.26 8.40
C TRP A 310 13.38 -1.49 9.62
N ILE A 311 13.80 -0.25 9.40
CA ILE A 311 14.20 0.66 10.48
C ILE A 311 12.98 1.47 10.92
N SER A 312 12.52 1.30 12.16
CA SER A 312 11.44 2.12 12.71
C SER A 312 11.91 3.56 12.86
N VAL A 313 11.07 4.51 12.46
CA VAL A 313 11.34 5.93 12.64
C VAL A 313 10.26 6.51 13.56
N PRO A 314 10.57 6.87 14.81
CA PRO A 314 9.56 7.34 15.76
C PRO A 314 8.76 8.55 15.26
N CYS A 315 9.44 9.52 14.65
CA CYS A 315 8.83 10.71 14.05
C CYS A 315 8.38 10.45 12.61
N SER A 316 7.52 9.45 12.42
CA SER A 316 6.97 9.11 11.11
C SER A 316 5.60 8.45 11.18
N THR A 317 4.88 8.42 10.06
CA THR A 317 3.67 7.63 9.92
C THR A 317 3.39 7.18 8.48
N VAL A 318 2.51 6.21 8.31
CA VAL A 318 1.94 5.82 7.01
C VAL A 318 0.44 6.10 7.03
N VAL A 319 -0.03 6.99 6.16
CA VAL A 319 -1.41 7.46 6.12
C VAL A 319 -1.91 7.58 4.68
N PHE A 320 -3.22 7.59 4.48
CA PHE A 320 -3.80 7.95 3.18
C PHE A 320 -3.41 9.39 2.81
N CYS A 321 -3.10 9.61 1.53
CA CYS A 321 -3.04 10.96 0.98
C CYS A 321 -4.39 11.32 0.33
N ALA A 322 -4.81 12.57 0.49
CA ALA A 322 -6.01 13.10 -0.13
C ALA A 322 -5.78 14.56 -0.54
N PRO A 323 -6.52 15.08 -1.53
CA PRO A 323 -6.45 16.49 -1.90
C PRO A 323 -7.09 17.35 -0.80
N ASP A 324 -6.61 18.58 -0.65
CA ASP A 324 -7.22 19.60 0.20
C ASP A 324 -8.65 19.92 -0.27
N PRO A 325 -9.68 19.55 0.52
CA PRO A 325 -11.07 19.75 0.10
C PRO A 325 -11.52 21.22 0.18
N LEU A 326 -10.76 22.09 0.84
CA LEU A 326 -11.11 23.49 1.08
C LEU A 326 -10.20 24.48 0.33
N ASN A 327 -9.17 24.00 -0.38
CA ASN A 327 -8.24 24.80 -1.17
C ASN A 327 -7.54 25.93 -0.37
N VAL A 328 -7.11 25.61 0.86
CA VAL A 328 -6.42 26.51 1.80
C VAL A 328 -4.91 26.27 1.89
N LEU A 329 -4.40 25.16 1.34
CA LEU A 329 -2.96 24.83 1.27
C LEU A 329 -2.31 25.39 0.00
N GLU A 330 -1.10 25.94 0.15
CA GLU A 330 -0.24 26.36 -0.98
C GLU A 330 0.58 25.19 -1.55
N GLU A 331 1.12 25.29 -2.78
CA GLU A 331 1.82 24.18 -3.51
C GLU A 331 2.96 23.50 -2.72
N GLY A 332 3.59 24.20 -1.77
CA GLY A 332 4.65 23.68 -0.90
C GLY A 332 4.18 23.17 0.47
N GLU A 333 2.90 23.31 0.79
CA GLU A 333 2.30 23.02 2.09
C GLU A 333 1.56 21.69 2.11
N VAL A 334 1.59 20.99 3.25
CA VAL A 334 0.77 19.81 3.53
C VAL A 334 0.13 19.93 4.91
N CYS A 335 -1.00 19.27 5.16
CA CYS A 335 -1.64 19.26 6.47
C CYS A 335 -1.82 17.84 6.98
N ILE A 336 -1.45 17.59 8.24
CA ILE A 336 -1.69 16.32 8.93
C ILE A 336 -2.12 16.58 10.37
N ASN A 337 -3.29 16.06 10.72
CA ASN A 337 -3.82 16.10 12.08
C ASN A 337 -4.01 14.69 12.61
N PHE A 338 -3.82 14.50 13.90
CA PHE A 338 -3.90 13.21 14.56
C PHE A 338 -5.14 13.15 15.46
N SER A 339 -5.81 11.99 15.44
CA SER A 339 -6.89 11.70 16.39
C SER A 339 -6.36 11.39 17.79
N SER A 340 -5.24 10.69 17.87
CA SER A 340 -4.52 10.37 19.09
C SER A 340 -3.23 11.19 19.14
N PRO A 341 -2.85 11.75 20.30
CA PRO A 341 -1.63 12.53 20.40
C PRO A 341 -0.39 11.69 20.05
N ILE A 342 0.51 12.27 19.26
CA ILE A 342 1.81 11.69 18.91
C ILE A 342 2.89 12.32 19.80
N THR A 343 3.83 11.51 20.28
CA THR A 343 4.95 12.01 21.09
C THR A 343 6.22 11.89 20.28
N ASP A 344 6.85 13.03 19.97
CA ASP A 344 8.24 13.04 19.52
C ASP A 344 9.11 12.63 20.72
N PRO A 345 9.95 11.58 20.64
CA PRO A 345 10.80 11.16 21.76
C PRO A 345 11.74 12.24 22.31
N ARG A 346 11.94 13.34 21.58
CA ARG A 346 12.77 14.49 21.98
C ARG A 346 11.97 15.59 22.69
N LYS A 347 10.63 15.51 22.65
CA LYS A 347 9.73 16.45 23.30
C LYS A 347 9.05 15.76 24.49
N ASP A 348 8.91 16.49 25.58
CA ASP A 348 8.24 15.98 26.79
C ASP A 348 6.71 16.16 26.76
N TYR A 349 6.15 16.63 25.63
CA TYR A 349 4.72 16.84 25.48
C TYR A 349 4.20 16.27 24.15
N PRO A 350 2.99 15.70 24.14
CA PRO A 350 2.41 15.14 22.95
C PRO A 350 1.76 16.23 22.07
N GLU A 351 1.76 16.01 20.76
CA GLU A 351 1.17 16.91 19.76
C GLU A 351 0.04 16.20 19.01
N THR A 352 -0.98 16.96 18.59
CA THR A 352 -2.12 16.43 17.81
C THR A 352 -2.11 16.91 16.37
N MET A 353 -1.09 17.66 15.97
CA MET A 353 -0.90 18.18 14.62
C MET A 353 0.59 18.47 14.37
N LEU A 354 0.98 18.58 13.11
CA LEU A 354 2.29 19.11 12.73
C LEU A 354 2.12 20.54 12.20
N ASP A 355 2.85 21.49 12.77
CA ASP A 355 2.82 22.89 12.34
C ASP A 355 4.23 23.50 12.30
N GLY A 356 4.52 24.24 11.24
CA GLY A 356 5.81 24.91 11.03
C GLY A 356 7.01 23.97 10.82
N LEU A 357 6.77 22.69 10.57
CA LEU A 357 7.82 21.66 10.40
C LEU A 357 8.02 21.29 8.95
N HIS A 358 9.25 20.92 8.58
CA HIS A 358 9.49 20.26 7.31
C HIS A 358 9.25 18.76 7.44
N VAL A 359 8.66 18.16 6.42
CA VAL A 359 8.34 16.73 6.37
C VAL A 359 8.74 16.15 5.03
N LEU A 360 9.21 14.90 5.04
CA LEU A 360 9.42 14.10 3.85
C LEU A 360 8.18 13.25 3.59
N VAL A 361 7.74 13.20 2.35
CA VAL A 361 6.60 12.41 1.91
C VAL A 361 7.05 11.50 0.77
N ALA A 362 6.78 10.21 0.86
CA ALA A 362 7.14 9.24 -0.16
C ALA A 362 6.07 8.15 -0.30
N ARG A 363 5.89 7.63 -1.52
CA ARG A 363 5.00 6.49 -1.79
C ARG A 363 5.84 5.28 -2.19
N ASN A 364 5.50 4.11 -1.66
CA ASN A 364 6.16 2.86 -2.05
C ASN A 364 5.39 2.18 -3.19
N PRO A 365 6.09 1.55 -4.17
CA PRO A 365 7.54 1.55 -4.34
C PRO A 365 8.09 2.88 -4.88
N ALA A 366 9.29 3.25 -4.44
CA ALA A 366 9.98 4.47 -4.85
C ALA A 366 11.27 4.12 -5.60
N TYR A 367 11.36 4.49 -6.88
CA TYR A 367 12.49 4.15 -7.75
C TYR A 367 13.33 5.37 -8.08
N LEU A 368 12.68 6.50 -8.34
CA LEU A 368 13.34 7.74 -8.68
C LEU A 368 13.65 8.51 -7.41
N ALA A 369 14.71 9.31 -7.46
CA ALA A 369 15.01 10.17 -6.33
C ALA A 369 13.99 11.30 -6.10
N SER A 370 13.16 11.61 -7.11
CA SER A 370 12.02 12.52 -6.99
C SER A 370 10.82 11.90 -6.29
N ASP A 371 10.77 10.57 -6.12
CA ASP A 371 9.62 9.87 -5.50
C ASP A 371 9.50 10.13 -3.99
N MET A 372 10.45 10.86 -3.41
CA MET A 372 10.39 11.44 -2.08
C MET A 372 10.47 12.97 -2.19
N GLN A 373 9.55 13.65 -1.51
CA GLN A 373 9.40 15.10 -1.59
C GLN A 373 9.41 15.73 -0.19
N LEU A 374 10.24 16.75 -0.01
CA LEU A 374 10.27 17.65 1.14
C LEU A 374 9.17 18.69 1.00
N ARG A 375 8.31 18.81 2.01
CA ARG A 375 7.21 19.77 2.09
C ARG A 375 7.16 20.41 3.48
N LYS A 376 6.39 21.48 3.61
CA LYS A 376 6.13 22.15 4.88
C LYS A 376 4.81 21.69 5.45
N ALA A 377 4.82 21.03 6.61
CA ALA A 377 3.60 20.75 7.36
C ALA A 377 3.11 22.03 8.04
N VAL A 378 1.85 22.37 7.78
CA VAL A 378 1.18 23.56 8.33
C VAL A 378 -0.17 23.17 8.91
N TYR A 379 -0.49 23.77 10.05
CA TYR A 379 -1.83 23.67 10.61
C TYR A 379 -2.74 24.72 9.98
N LYS A 380 -3.91 24.29 9.51
CA LYS A 380 -5.01 25.15 9.05
C LYS A 380 -6.23 24.83 9.89
N HIS A 381 -6.82 25.83 10.54
CA HIS A 381 -7.97 25.62 11.43
C HIS A 381 -9.20 25.06 10.69
N GLU A 382 -9.33 25.44 9.43
CA GLU A 382 -10.36 24.99 8.49
C GLU A 382 -10.29 23.47 8.29
N LEU A 383 -9.10 22.88 8.33
CA LEU A 383 -8.85 21.46 8.10
C LEU A 383 -8.83 20.60 9.37
N ARG A 384 -9.12 21.18 10.55
CA ARG A 384 -9.01 20.52 11.87
C ARG A 384 -9.76 19.19 12.04
N HIS A 385 -10.80 18.97 11.24
CA HIS A 385 -11.64 17.76 11.29
C HIS A 385 -11.09 16.60 10.46
N TYR A 386 -10.17 16.88 9.54
CA TYR A 386 -9.50 15.87 8.72
C TYR A 386 -8.32 15.29 9.49
N LYS A 387 -8.53 14.11 10.10
CA LYS A 387 -7.59 13.44 11.00
C LYS A 387 -7.12 12.11 10.41
N ASN A 388 -5.91 11.72 10.79
CA ASN A 388 -5.23 10.48 10.40
C ASN A 388 -5.06 10.27 8.88
N GLY A 389 -5.02 11.38 8.13
CA GLY A 389 -4.71 11.45 6.71
C GLY A 389 -3.81 12.65 6.47
N ILE A 390 -3.05 12.63 5.39
CA ILE A 390 -2.30 13.81 4.94
C ILE A 390 -3.04 14.47 3.77
N LEU A 391 -3.26 15.77 3.89
CA LEU A 391 -3.87 16.59 2.86
C LEU A 391 -2.80 17.26 2.02
N PHE A 392 -2.90 17.12 0.71
CA PHE A 392 -2.02 17.71 -0.28
C PHE A 392 -2.67 18.94 -0.92
N PRO A 393 -1.87 19.92 -1.36
CA PRO A 393 -2.41 21.12 -1.96
C PRO A 393 -2.99 20.79 -3.33
N VAL A 394 -4.08 21.48 -3.65
CA VAL A 394 -4.72 21.46 -4.98
C VAL A 394 -4.29 22.66 -5.83
N LYS A 395 -3.35 23.46 -5.30
CA LYS A 395 -2.67 24.55 -5.99
C LYS A 395 -1.34 24.06 -6.55
N GLY A 396 -0.95 24.63 -7.69
CA GLY A 396 0.33 24.33 -8.33
C GLY A 396 0.19 23.81 -9.74
N THR A 397 1.29 23.26 -10.27
CA THR A 397 1.36 22.78 -11.65
C THR A 397 1.16 21.27 -11.79
N LYS A 398 1.36 20.50 -10.71
CA LYS A 398 1.16 19.05 -10.67
C LYS A 398 0.66 18.64 -9.28
N PRO A 399 -0.25 17.67 -9.18
CA PRO A 399 -0.67 17.14 -7.89
C PRO A 399 0.52 16.46 -7.22
N LEU A 400 0.70 16.69 -5.91
CA LEU A 400 1.81 16.12 -5.16
C LEU A 400 1.84 14.59 -5.21
N ALA A 401 0.68 13.91 -5.19
CA ALA A 401 0.60 12.45 -5.31
C ALA A 401 1.26 11.93 -6.60
N SER A 402 1.12 12.64 -7.73
CA SER A 402 1.74 12.25 -8.99
C SER A 402 3.28 12.33 -8.97
N LEU A 403 3.85 13.21 -8.15
CA LEU A 403 5.31 13.30 -7.96
C LEU A 403 5.86 12.13 -7.15
N LEU A 404 5.00 11.42 -6.42
CA LEU A 404 5.36 10.30 -5.56
C LEU A 404 5.15 8.99 -6.32
N SER A 405 6.05 8.68 -7.26
CA SER A 405 6.01 7.45 -8.07
C SER A 405 4.75 7.36 -8.95
N GLY A 406 4.17 8.49 -9.38
CA GLY A 406 2.94 8.50 -10.19
C GLY A 406 1.68 8.09 -9.43
N GLY A 407 1.57 8.42 -8.14
CA GLY A 407 0.41 8.12 -7.31
C GLY A 407 -0.81 9.00 -7.60
N ASP A 408 -1.94 8.61 -7.02
CA ASP A 408 -3.22 9.31 -7.08
C ASP A 408 -3.88 9.40 -5.69
N TYR A 409 -5.16 9.73 -5.61
CA TYR A 409 -5.91 9.78 -4.34
C TYR A 409 -7.00 8.70 -4.25
N ASP A 410 -6.88 7.58 -4.97
CA ASP A 410 -7.88 6.50 -4.98
C ASP A 410 -7.79 5.52 -3.77
N GLY A 411 -6.91 5.88 -2.84
CA GLY A 411 -6.55 5.18 -1.61
C GLY A 411 -5.06 4.86 -1.51
N ASP A 412 -4.21 5.62 -2.21
CA ASP A 412 -2.76 5.57 -2.01
C ASP A 412 -2.39 6.02 -0.59
N THR A 413 -1.39 5.34 -0.03
CA THR A 413 -0.82 5.66 1.28
C THR A 413 0.61 6.12 1.13
N VAL A 414 0.97 7.16 1.86
CA VAL A 414 2.32 7.74 1.84
C VAL A 414 2.99 7.60 3.21
N THR A 415 4.30 7.40 3.18
CA THR A 415 5.17 7.50 4.34
C THR A 415 5.50 8.96 4.56
N VAL A 416 5.21 9.48 5.75
CA VAL A 416 5.50 10.84 6.19
C VAL A 416 6.55 10.78 7.29
N ILE A 417 7.65 11.52 7.17
CA ILE A 417 8.76 11.54 8.13
C ILE A 417 9.05 13.00 8.50
N TRP A 418 9.07 13.32 9.78
CA TRP A 418 9.36 14.67 10.29
C TRP A 418 10.52 14.68 11.28
N ASP A 419 11.39 13.66 11.24
CA ASP A 419 12.63 13.63 12.02
C ASP A 419 13.65 14.65 11.47
N PRO A 420 14.01 15.73 12.21
CA PRO A 420 15.03 16.71 11.80
C PRO A 420 16.38 16.11 11.42
N THR A 421 16.78 14.97 11.99
CA THR A 421 18.06 14.32 11.65
C THR A 421 18.07 13.72 10.24
N ILE A 422 16.89 13.45 9.69
CA ILE A 422 16.70 12.95 8.32
C ILE A 422 16.32 14.12 7.42
N VAL A 423 15.33 14.90 7.84
CA VAL A 423 14.71 15.97 7.05
C VAL A 423 15.68 17.12 6.80
N GLY A 424 16.53 17.46 7.78
CA GLY A 424 17.39 18.65 7.72
C GLY A 424 18.44 18.64 6.62
N ASP A 425 18.94 17.47 6.24
CA ASP A 425 19.98 17.30 5.21
C ASP A 425 19.39 16.88 3.84
N PHE A 426 18.08 16.64 3.75
CA PHE A 426 17.44 16.16 2.53
C PHE A 426 17.22 17.31 1.54
N THR A 427 17.60 17.08 0.27
CA THR A 427 17.38 18.04 -0.82
C THR A 427 16.38 17.51 -1.85
N ASN A 428 15.38 18.32 -2.19
CA ASN A 428 14.41 17.99 -3.24
C ASN A 428 15.06 17.91 -4.62
N THR A 429 14.50 17.05 -5.48
CA THR A 429 14.75 17.05 -6.92
C THR A 429 13.44 17.03 -7.67
N MET A 430 13.44 17.61 -8.87
CA MET A 430 12.34 17.45 -9.81
C MET A 430 12.38 16.06 -10.44
N PRO A 431 11.22 15.49 -10.80
CA PRO A 431 11.16 14.29 -11.62
C PRO A 431 11.91 14.49 -12.94
N PRO A 432 12.72 13.52 -13.37
CA PRO A 432 13.35 13.56 -14.68
C PRO A 432 12.32 13.34 -15.79
N ASP A 433 12.68 13.70 -17.01
CA ASP A 433 11.93 13.29 -18.18
C ASP A 433 12.02 11.77 -18.34
N LEU A 434 10.88 11.09 -18.23
CA LEU A 434 10.82 9.64 -18.35
C LEU A 434 10.75 9.24 -19.83
N PRO A 435 11.46 8.17 -20.24
CA PRO A 435 11.29 7.59 -21.56
C PRO A 435 9.84 7.12 -21.74
N SER A 436 9.32 7.22 -22.96
CA SER A 436 7.99 6.73 -23.31
C SER A 436 7.89 5.21 -23.20
N GLU A 437 6.66 4.69 -23.17
CA GLU A 437 6.39 3.25 -23.19
C GLU A 437 7.04 2.57 -24.40
N SER A 438 7.02 3.22 -25.56
CA SER A 438 7.64 2.73 -26.79
C SER A 438 9.17 2.72 -26.73
N GLN A 439 9.78 3.74 -26.13
CA GLN A 439 11.22 3.76 -25.83
C GLN A 439 11.62 2.66 -24.84
N CYS A 440 10.71 2.28 -23.94
CA CYS A 440 10.86 1.13 -23.06
C CYS A 440 10.60 -0.23 -23.76
N GLY A 441 10.33 -0.25 -25.07
CA GLY A 441 10.07 -1.46 -25.85
C GLY A 441 8.68 -2.07 -25.62
N MET A 442 7.75 -1.33 -25.03
CA MET A 442 6.37 -1.76 -24.86
C MET A 442 5.60 -1.70 -26.18
N MET A 443 4.81 -2.73 -26.45
CA MET A 443 3.93 -2.82 -27.62
C MET A 443 2.47 -2.76 -27.21
N GLN A 444 1.66 -1.93 -27.89
CA GLN A 444 0.23 -1.83 -27.63
C GLN A 444 -0.54 -2.98 -28.28
N GLU A 445 -1.27 -3.74 -27.48
CA GLU A 445 -2.04 -4.93 -27.91
C GLU A 445 -3.54 -4.80 -27.57
N SER A 446 -3.94 -3.70 -26.93
CA SER A 446 -5.36 -3.44 -26.67
C SER A 446 -6.10 -3.15 -27.97
N ARG A 447 -7.33 -3.66 -28.10
CA ARG A 447 -8.20 -3.38 -29.24
C ARG A 447 -9.37 -2.51 -28.81
N PRO A 448 -9.82 -1.54 -29.62
CA PRO A 448 -11.08 -0.85 -29.38
C PRO A 448 -12.22 -1.86 -29.27
N LEU A 449 -13.11 -1.70 -28.29
CA LEU A 449 -14.25 -2.61 -28.13
C LEU A 449 -15.15 -2.64 -29.38
N SER A 450 -15.31 -1.49 -30.04
CA SER A 450 -16.00 -1.38 -31.34
C SER A 450 -15.51 -2.42 -32.36
N SER A 451 -14.19 -2.62 -32.48
CA SER A 451 -13.63 -3.59 -33.43
C SER A 451 -14.03 -5.06 -33.16
N ILE A 452 -14.45 -5.37 -31.93
CA ILE A 452 -14.86 -6.71 -31.51
C ILE A 452 -16.38 -6.87 -31.68
N PHE A 453 -17.14 -5.86 -31.26
CA PHE A 453 -18.60 -5.91 -31.11
C PHE A 453 -19.40 -5.29 -32.28
N ASP A 454 -18.78 -4.54 -33.20
CA ASP A 454 -19.44 -3.95 -34.40
C ASP A 454 -19.35 -4.82 -35.67
N GLY A 455 -18.73 -5.99 -35.55
CA GLY A 455 -18.60 -6.91 -36.69
C GLY A 455 -19.89 -7.67 -37.01
N ILE A 456 -19.80 -8.54 -38.02
CA ILE A 456 -20.89 -9.46 -38.43
C ILE A 456 -21.14 -10.57 -37.38
N ARG A 457 -20.34 -10.62 -36.31
CA ARG A 457 -20.40 -11.66 -35.28
C ARG A 457 -21.70 -11.56 -34.48
N SER A 458 -22.22 -12.70 -34.03
CA SER A 458 -23.25 -12.68 -33.01
C SER A 458 -22.69 -12.10 -31.70
N PRO A 459 -23.53 -11.51 -30.82
CA PRO A 459 -23.09 -11.00 -29.52
C PRO A 459 -22.32 -12.04 -28.69
N GLU A 460 -22.74 -13.30 -28.72
CA GLU A 460 -22.11 -14.41 -27.99
C GLU A 460 -20.72 -14.73 -28.55
N GLU A 461 -20.57 -14.72 -29.88
CA GLU A 461 -19.27 -14.93 -30.51
C GLU A 461 -18.31 -13.77 -30.25
N ALA A 462 -18.81 -12.52 -30.30
CA ALA A 462 -18.04 -11.34 -29.94
C ALA A 462 -17.55 -11.41 -28.48
N MET A 463 -18.43 -11.78 -27.54
CA MET A 463 -18.07 -11.96 -26.12
C MET A 463 -17.02 -13.05 -25.94
N ARG A 464 -17.12 -14.18 -26.66
CA ARG A 464 -16.12 -15.26 -26.62
C ARG A 464 -14.75 -14.77 -27.13
N VAL A 465 -14.72 -13.99 -28.20
CA VAL A 465 -13.49 -13.39 -28.75
C VAL A 465 -12.88 -12.39 -27.77
N PHE A 466 -13.71 -11.56 -27.14
CA PHE A 466 -13.31 -10.61 -26.09
C PHE A 466 -12.66 -11.34 -24.91
N LEU A 467 -13.35 -12.31 -24.31
CA LEU A 467 -12.85 -13.06 -23.16
C LEU A 467 -11.58 -13.84 -23.47
N ARG A 468 -11.54 -14.56 -24.60
CA ARG A 468 -10.36 -15.35 -25.00
C ARG A 468 -9.13 -14.46 -25.17
N GLY A 469 -9.28 -13.30 -25.82
CA GLY A 469 -8.20 -12.33 -26.00
C GLY A 469 -7.69 -11.79 -24.66
N CYS A 470 -8.61 -11.34 -23.81
CA CYS A 470 -8.27 -10.76 -22.51
C CYS A 470 -7.61 -11.79 -21.57
N ILE A 471 -8.14 -13.02 -21.50
CA ILE A 471 -7.57 -14.10 -20.68
C ILE A 471 -6.17 -14.47 -21.20
N SER A 472 -6.01 -14.66 -22.51
CA SER A 472 -4.71 -14.98 -23.11
C SER A 472 -3.66 -13.90 -22.80
N PHE A 473 -4.05 -12.64 -22.84
CA PHE A 473 -3.17 -11.53 -22.51
C PHE A 473 -2.80 -11.49 -21.02
N ASN A 474 -3.78 -11.64 -20.13
CA ASN A 474 -3.56 -11.57 -18.68
C ASN A 474 -2.87 -12.82 -18.10
N ALA A 475 -2.90 -13.95 -18.81
CA ALA A 475 -2.20 -15.18 -18.42
C ALA A 475 -0.68 -15.13 -18.66
N ARG A 476 -0.16 -14.08 -19.30
CA ARG A 476 1.28 -13.92 -19.53
C ARG A 476 2.04 -13.71 -18.21
N PRO A 477 3.30 -14.17 -18.11
CA PRO A 477 4.14 -13.85 -16.95
C PRO A 477 4.39 -12.35 -16.83
N SER A 478 4.24 -11.80 -15.62
CA SER A 478 4.63 -10.41 -15.35
C SER A 478 6.15 -10.29 -15.23
N LEU A 479 6.72 -9.27 -15.89
CA LEU A 479 8.14 -8.91 -15.77
C LEU A 479 8.40 -7.88 -14.66
N MET A 480 7.37 -7.45 -13.92
CA MET A 480 7.49 -6.43 -12.87
C MET A 480 8.57 -6.75 -11.83
N GLY A 481 8.51 -7.94 -11.23
CA GLY A 481 9.46 -8.35 -10.20
C GLY A 481 10.88 -8.48 -10.74
N VAL A 482 11.02 -8.91 -12.00
CA VAL A 482 12.32 -8.98 -12.68
C VAL A 482 12.87 -7.58 -12.93
N CYS A 483 12.06 -6.66 -13.44
CA CYS A 483 12.44 -5.26 -13.67
C CYS A 483 12.89 -4.57 -12.38
N SER A 484 12.11 -4.72 -11.30
CA SER A 484 12.45 -4.18 -9.98
C SER A 484 13.78 -4.72 -9.45
N SER A 485 14.00 -6.03 -9.62
CA SER A 485 15.26 -6.68 -9.22
C SER A 485 16.46 -6.19 -10.04
N GLU A 486 16.31 -6.01 -11.35
CA GLU A 486 17.39 -5.50 -12.20
C GLU A 486 17.67 -4.01 -11.93
N HIS A 487 16.65 -3.20 -11.63
CA HIS A 487 16.84 -1.82 -11.16
C HIS A 487 17.67 -1.79 -9.87
N GLU A 488 17.30 -2.61 -8.88
CA GLU A 488 18.04 -2.72 -7.62
C GLU A 488 19.51 -3.12 -7.83
N LYS A 489 19.76 -4.10 -8.71
CA LYS A 489 21.12 -4.53 -9.08
C LYS A 489 21.92 -3.43 -9.76
N LEU A 490 21.28 -2.64 -10.62
CA LEU A 490 21.94 -1.54 -11.32
C LEU A 490 22.33 -0.45 -10.32
N VAL A 491 21.38 0.01 -9.51
CA VAL A 491 21.63 1.02 -8.47
C VAL A 491 22.71 0.55 -7.48
N TYR A 492 22.69 -0.72 -7.10
CA TYR A 492 23.76 -1.31 -6.29
C TYR A 492 25.12 -1.24 -7.02
N SER A 493 25.17 -1.66 -8.28
CA SER A 493 26.42 -1.65 -9.07
C SER A 493 26.98 -0.23 -9.26
N LEU A 494 26.10 0.77 -9.43
CA LEU A 494 26.47 2.18 -9.50
C LEU A 494 27.02 2.67 -8.16
N SER A 495 26.41 2.29 -7.03
CA SER A 495 26.91 2.68 -5.70
C SER A 495 28.32 2.19 -5.39
N GLN A 496 28.78 1.09 -6.03
CA GLN A 496 30.15 0.60 -5.88
C GLN A 496 31.20 1.52 -6.52
N ARG A 497 30.80 2.38 -7.46
CA ARG A 497 31.69 3.35 -8.12
C ARG A 497 31.93 4.61 -7.27
N ARG A 498 31.14 4.83 -6.20
CA ARG A 498 31.13 6.03 -5.34
C ARG A 498 30.79 7.34 -6.06
N ASP A 499 30.24 7.27 -7.25
CA ASP A 499 29.70 8.45 -7.93
C ASP A 499 28.36 8.85 -7.29
N GLY A 500 28.15 10.15 -7.07
CA GLY A 500 26.85 10.68 -6.65
C GLY A 500 25.82 10.57 -7.77
N GLY A 501 24.53 10.54 -7.42
CA GLY A 501 23.44 10.54 -8.43
C GLY A 501 23.14 9.18 -9.04
N LYS A 502 23.26 8.09 -8.25
CA LYS A 502 22.98 6.72 -8.70
C LYS A 502 21.53 6.51 -9.17
N LEU A 503 20.58 7.31 -8.67
CA LEU A 503 19.18 7.30 -9.11
C LEU A 503 18.91 8.31 -10.24
N SER A 504 19.88 9.16 -10.55
CA SER A 504 19.85 10.10 -11.68
C SER A 504 20.54 9.53 -12.93
N ASP A 505 21.12 8.33 -12.83
CA ASP A 505 21.70 7.60 -13.96
C ASP A 505 20.62 7.27 -15.01
N GLU A 506 20.92 7.50 -16.29
CA GLU A 506 19.98 7.29 -17.40
C GLU A 506 19.43 5.85 -17.43
N GLY A 507 20.28 4.86 -17.11
CA GLY A 507 19.88 3.46 -17.04
C GLY A 507 18.96 3.15 -15.86
N ALA A 508 19.22 3.77 -14.70
CA ALA A 508 18.33 3.68 -13.55
C ALA A 508 16.95 4.31 -13.84
N ILE A 509 16.94 5.51 -14.43
CA ILE A 509 15.70 6.20 -14.85
C ILE A 509 14.93 5.37 -15.87
N MET A 510 15.61 4.76 -16.85
CA MET A 510 14.99 3.88 -17.84
C MET A 510 14.30 2.67 -17.20
N LEU A 511 14.95 2.00 -16.25
CA LEU A 511 14.37 0.86 -15.54
C LEU A 511 13.25 1.28 -14.57
N ALA A 512 13.36 2.46 -13.97
CA ALA A 512 12.31 3.03 -13.11
C ALA A 512 11.05 3.37 -13.93
N ALA A 513 11.20 4.02 -15.08
CA ALA A 513 10.09 4.30 -16.00
C ALA A 513 9.43 3.00 -16.49
N LEU A 514 10.23 2.00 -16.87
CA LEU A 514 9.71 0.69 -17.27
C LEU A 514 8.94 0.01 -16.12
N ALA A 515 9.43 0.11 -14.88
CA ALA A 515 8.70 -0.38 -13.71
C ALA A 515 7.34 0.32 -13.58
N GLY A 516 7.27 1.64 -13.72
CA GLY A 516 6.00 2.38 -13.75
C GLY A 516 5.01 1.84 -14.79
N TYR A 517 5.45 1.70 -16.05
CA TYR A 517 4.59 1.17 -17.12
C TYR A 517 4.15 -0.29 -16.89
N LEU A 518 4.99 -1.11 -16.25
CA LEU A 518 4.64 -2.49 -15.94
C LEU A 518 3.50 -2.59 -14.92
N VAL A 519 3.31 -1.59 -14.03
CA VAL A 519 2.23 -1.58 -13.01
C VAL A 519 0.88 -1.57 -13.70
N ASP A 520 0.73 -0.72 -14.70
CA ASP A 520 -0.50 -0.51 -15.45
C ASP A 520 -0.62 -1.35 -16.73
N SER A 521 0.42 -2.13 -17.07
CA SER A 521 0.54 -2.84 -18.36
C SER A 521 -0.66 -3.71 -18.71
N ASN A 522 -1.30 -4.36 -17.73
CA ASN A 522 -2.47 -5.21 -17.97
C ASN A 522 -3.73 -4.40 -18.34
N LYS A 523 -3.93 -3.25 -17.70
CA LYS A 523 -5.06 -2.34 -17.94
C LYS A 523 -4.88 -1.55 -19.23
N GLN A 524 -3.64 -1.10 -19.51
CA GLN A 524 -3.34 -0.31 -20.70
C GLN A 524 -3.15 -1.16 -21.95
N GLY A 525 -2.85 -2.45 -21.78
CA GLY A 525 -2.64 -3.38 -22.89
C GLY A 525 -1.23 -3.37 -23.46
N TRP A 526 -0.25 -2.94 -22.67
CA TRP A 526 1.15 -2.95 -23.06
C TRP A 526 1.79 -4.31 -22.89
N LYS A 527 2.55 -4.77 -23.88
CA LYS A 527 3.27 -6.04 -23.87
C LYS A 527 4.76 -5.81 -24.06
N LEU A 528 5.52 -6.46 -23.18
CA LEU A 528 6.96 -6.52 -23.26
C LEU A 528 7.40 -7.97 -23.44
N THR A 529 8.14 -8.26 -24.51
CA THR A 529 8.75 -9.57 -24.70
C THR A 529 9.99 -9.71 -23.81
N ARG A 530 10.40 -10.95 -23.52
CA ARG A 530 11.63 -11.17 -22.73
C ARG A 530 12.86 -10.67 -23.47
N GLU A 531 12.87 -10.82 -24.79
CA GLU A 531 13.94 -10.38 -25.68
C GLU A 531 14.08 -8.85 -25.63
N ALA A 532 12.95 -8.12 -25.73
CA ALA A 532 12.93 -6.66 -25.61
C ALA A 532 13.41 -6.22 -24.21
N PHE A 533 12.92 -6.86 -23.14
CA PHE A 533 13.37 -6.58 -21.78
C PHE A 533 14.90 -6.76 -21.61
N TYR A 534 15.46 -7.88 -22.09
CA TYR A 534 16.88 -8.14 -21.96
C TYR A 534 17.75 -7.21 -22.80
N SER A 535 17.25 -6.78 -23.97
CA SER A 535 17.87 -5.73 -24.78
C SER A 535 17.89 -4.40 -24.05
N LEU A 536 16.74 -3.96 -23.52
CA LEU A 536 16.63 -2.72 -22.74
C LEU A 536 17.53 -2.74 -21.51
N ARG A 537 17.54 -3.83 -20.74
CA ARG A 537 18.43 -3.99 -19.58
C ARG A 537 19.90 -3.90 -19.99
N ARG A 538 20.30 -4.52 -21.10
CA ARG A 538 21.67 -4.43 -21.61
C ARG A 538 22.03 -2.98 -21.95
N ASN A 539 21.12 -2.25 -22.59
CA ASN A 539 21.32 -0.84 -22.94
C ASN A 539 21.42 0.04 -21.68
N ALA A 540 20.52 -0.17 -20.71
CA ALA A 540 20.50 0.58 -19.45
C ALA A 540 21.74 0.32 -18.57
N SER A 541 22.20 -0.92 -18.49
CA SER A 541 23.29 -1.30 -17.56
C SER A 541 24.67 -1.42 -18.20
N GLY A 542 24.76 -1.41 -19.52
CA GLY A 542 25.96 -1.76 -20.29
C GLY A 542 26.43 -3.22 -20.12
N ARG A 543 25.64 -4.09 -19.46
CA ARG A 543 26.03 -5.47 -19.14
C ARG A 543 24.96 -6.49 -19.49
N ASN A 544 25.39 -7.70 -19.81
CA ASN A 544 24.49 -8.85 -20.05
C ASN A 544 23.89 -9.42 -18.77
N ARG A 545 24.53 -9.21 -17.64
CA ARG A 545 24.05 -9.66 -16.34
C ARG A 545 24.67 -8.75 -15.29
N LEU A 546 23.83 -8.24 -14.40
CA LEU A 546 24.27 -7.51 -13.24
C LEU A 546 24.59 -8.48 -12.10
N PRO A 547 25.64 -8.23 -11.30
CA PRO A 547 25.94 -9.05 -10.13
C PRO A 547 24.80 -8.91 -9.10
N GLU A 548 24.60 -9.96 -8.30
CA GLU A 548 23.69 -9.87 -7.17
C GLU A 548 24.25 -8.89 -6.12
N PRO A 549 23.40 -8.07 -5.47
CA PRO A 549 23.83 -7.16 -4.42
C PRO A 549 24.42 -7.91 -3.23
N GLY A 550 25.45 -7.33 -2.60
CA GLY A 550 26.15 -7.93 -1.46
C GLY A 550 25.22 -8.21 -0.29
N PHE A 551 24.33 -7.28 0.03
CA PHE A 551 23.31 -7.43 1.07
C PHE A 551 22.29 -8.55 0.84
N LYS A 552 22.21 -9.17 -0.35
CA LYS A 552 21.40 -10.37 -0.57
C LYS A 552 22.12 -11.67 -0.19
N ASN A 553 23.44 -11.61 0.00
CA ASN A 553 24.24 -12.76 0.41
C ASN A 553 24.31 -12.84 1.94
N ASP A 554 24.68 -14.03 2.42
CA ASP A 554 24.96 -14.28 3.85
C ASP A 554 26.35 -13.75 4.26
N THR A 555 27.26 -13.58 3.30
CA THR A 555 28.62 -13.10 3.54
C THR A 555 28.78 -11.63 3.17
N ALA A 556 29.48 -10.89 4.04
CA ALA A 556 29.74 -9.48 3.83
C ALA A 556 30.61 -9.25 2.56
N PRO A 557 30.27 -8.26 1.71
CA PRO A 557 31.07 -7.92 0.54
C PRO A 557 32.41 -7.26 0.92
N ARG A 558 33.31 -7.09 -0.05
CA ARG A 558 34.61 -6.45 0.19
C ARG A 558 34.44 -4.96 0.52
N LYS A 559 35.08 -4.51 1.60
CA LYS A 559 35.17 -3.08 1.92
C LYS A 559 36.10 -2.36 0.94
N ILE A 560 35.74 -1.13 0.56
CA ILE A 560 36.55 -0.23 -0.27
C ILE A 560 36.98 0.93 0.63
N SER A 561 38.29 1.14 0.78
CA SER A 561 38.85 2.19 1.64
C SER A 561 38.31 2.14 3.09
N GLY A 562 38.25 0.96 3.68
CA GLY A 562 37.87 0.76 5.09
C GLY A 562 36.37 0.74 5.41
N THR A 563 35.48 1.00 4.43
CA THR A 563 34.02 0.99 4.63
C THR A 563 33.29 0.32 3.45
N PHE A 564 32.01 0.00 3.63
CA PHE A 564 31.15 -0.52 2.56
C PHE A 564 30.73 0.62 1.62
N ALA A 565 30.84 0.39 0.31
CA ALA A 565 30.49 1.42 -0.68
C ALA A 565 28.98 1.66 -0.78
N ASN A 566 28.17 0.62 -0.59
CA ASN A 566 26.71 0.72 -0.60
C ASN A 566 26.16 0.95 0.84
N ILE A 567 25.16 1.81 0.98
CA ILE A 567 24.54 2.12 2.29
C ILE A 567 23.84 0.92 2.93
N ILE A 568 23.23 0.05 2.12
CA ILE A 568 22.51 -1.13 2.58
C ILE A 568 23.50 -2.16 3.13
N ASP A 569 24.61 -2.39 2.43
CA ASP A 569 25.71 -3.24 2.93
C ASP A 569 26.28 -2.68 4.24
N TYR A 570 26.48 -1.36 4.33
CA TYR A 570 26.96 -0.69 5.53
C TYR A 570 26.01 -0.91 6.73
N LEU A 571 24.72 -0.65 6.56
CA LEU A 571 23.73 -0.82 7.62
C LEU A 571 23.60 -2.29 8.02
N LYS A 572 23.59 -3.23 7.06
CA LYS A 572 23.43 -4.67 7.34
C LYS A 572 24.67 -5.26 8.02
N PHE A 573 25.84 -5.18 7.39
CA PHE A 573 27.03 -5.93 7.80
C PHE A 573 27.95 -5.16 8.75
N GLU A 574 27.80 -3.85 8.89
CA GLU A 574 28.58 -3.09 9.87
C GLU A 574 27.77 -2.67 11.08
N VAL A 575 26.59 -2.09 10.87
CA VAL A 575 25.80 -1.55 11.98
C VAL A 575 24.97 -2.65 12.64
N ALA A 576 24.10 -3.33 11.89
CA ALA A 576 23.19 -4.32 12.46
C ALA A 576 23.93 -5.53 13.07
N GLU A 577 25.05 -5.99 12.48
CA GLU A 577 25.88 -7.04 13.09
C GLU A 577 26.51 -6.63 14.43
N ARG A 578 26.93 -5.37 14.58
CA ARG A 578 27.41 -4.83 15.87
C ARG A 578 26.28 -4.67 16.87
N CYS A 579 25.14 -4.16 16.42
CA CYS A 579 23.92 -4.06 17.24
C CYS A 579 23.36 -5.43 17.61
N LYS A 580 23.69 -6.47 16.86
CA LYS A 580 23.40 -7.85 17.24
C LYS A 580 24.26 -8.18 18.47
N SER A 581 25.59 -8.22 18.36
CA SER A 581 26.47 -8.78 19.39
C SER A 581 26.34 -8.18 20.80
N GLY A 582 26.11 -6.87 20.96
CA GLY A 582 26.05 -6.20 22.27
C GLY A 582 24.85 -6.59 23.15
N PRO A 583 23.60 -6.40 22.67
CA PRO A 583 22.38 -6.85 23.34
C PRO A 583 22.39 -8.33 23.70
N TRP A 584 22.89 -9.22 22.83
CA TRP A 584 23.02 -10.66 23.10
C TRP A 584 23.88 -10.93 24.33
N GLN A 585 25.08 -10.36 24.39
CA GLN A 585 25.98 -10.53 25.53
C GLN A 585 25.38 -9.96 26.82
N THR A 586 24.67 -8.83 26.73
CA THR A 586 24.10 -8.19 27.93
C THR A 586 22.91 -8.98 28.49
N LEU A 587 22.05 -9.52 27.62
CA LEU A 587 20.96 -10.38 28.03
C LEU A 587 21.49 -11.74 28.53
N GLU A 588 22.43 -12.37 27.81
CA GLU A 588 23.07 -13.62 28.23
C GLU A 588 23.75 -13.49 29.59
N ASN A 589 24.45 -12.37 29.83
CA ASN A 589 25.05 -12.08 31.12
C ASN A 589 23.98 -11.90 32.21
N SER A 590 22.88 -11.19 31.93
CA SER A 590 21.77 -11.04 32.91
C SER A 590 21.07 -12.38 33.23
N VAL A 591 21.04 -13.33 32.28
CA VAL A 591 20.51 -14.69 32.49
C VAL A 591 21.52 -15.59 33.20
N SER A 592 22.81 -15.42 32.93
CA SER A 592 23.90 -16.21 33.53
C SER A 592 24.20 -15.79 34.98
N THR A 593 24.00 -14.52 35.33
CA THR A 593 24.30 -14.00 36.67
C THR A 593 23.35 -14.56 37.75
N LEU A 594 22.18 -15.09 37.36
CA LEU A 594 21.25 -15.77 38.28
C LEU A 594 21.54 -17.28 38.43
N ALA A 595 22.45 -17.85 37.64
CA ALA A 595 22.79 -19.27 37.70
C ALA A 595 23.87 -19.62 38.74
N PHE A 596 24.48 -18.62 39.41
CA PHE A 596 25.58 -18.81 40.36
C PHE A 596 25.33 -18.29 41.79
N THR A 597 24.07 -18.27 42.23
CA THR A 597 23.74 -18.20 43.67
C THR A 597 23.04 -19.49 44.10
N LYS A 598 23.73 -20.63 43.91
CA LYS A 598 23.43 -21.82 44.71
C LYS A 598 24.15 -21.67 46.04
N VAL A 599 23.33 -21.34 47.04
CA VAL A 599 23.48 -21.53 48.48
C VAL A 599 24.57 -22.57 48.81
N SER A 600 25.64 -22.10 49.45
CA SER A 600 26.51 -22.90 50.33
C SER A 600 25.81 -23.22 51.64
#